data_AF-A0A0S7CRN3-F1
#
_entry.id   AF-A0A0S7CRN3-F1
#
_cell.length_a   1.000
_cell.length_b   1.000
_cell.length_c   1.000
_cell.angle_alpha   90.00
_cell.angle_beta   90.00
_cell.angle_gamma   90.00
#
_symmetry.space_group_name_H-M   'P 1'
#
loop_
_entity.id
_entity.type
_entity.pdbx_description
1 polymer ?
#
loop_
_entity_poly.entity_id
_entity_poly.type
_entity_poly.pdbx_seq_one_letter_code
_entity_poly.pdbx_strand_id
1 'polypeptide(L)'
;MNKPKHSAGRGNNRAVRSRVTWTLLAVLFISWGGPAANAFWQSLSSSNFGAAKADSMPQGGTPSASLSGTNVTVSWAAVSTPAGHAVTGYTVARYTSASGGTAVAAGGGCAGTVTTLSCIEQGVPGGSWYYTVTPVISLWAGAESARSSAVNTDSTPPTISVTSVSPTPNTAGFNRTGTVTVNLAAVDNTGGSGVANIKYAVDGGSTATVNAATAAVSVSGDGNHSVSYFATDVAGNASTLQTQTVKIDTTAPVVGVASISPTPNSLGYNRTSTVTVNLSATDAGGSGVASITYHVDALPPVTVNAATAAVVVSGGDGTHTVFYSATDIAGNTSNSQTQTVKIDTTAPAVSSVTMANGGTGKTADLGDTLTIVFSTDMDAHTLCSGWDSTSATLTATGTASISAGNVLTFVGSTCPAPAFGSVSLGAAYNTGTSARTFSASMTWTQSSGTLVITFTSNGSGGTAGTSLSPASPVYTPAAGAADKAGNPVGTITTGGQSKF
;
A
#
# COMPACT_ATOMS: atom_id res chain seq x y z
N MET A 1 -27.15 56.95 -83.43
CA MET A 1 -26.15 57.32 -84.45
C MET A 1 -25.96 56.17 -85.44
N ASN A 2 -25.73 56.48 -86.73
CA ASN A 2 -25.08 55.70 -87.82
C ASN A 2 -25.12 54.15 -87.78
N LYS A 3 -25.79 53.44 -88.74
CA LYS A 3 -25.39 53.14 -90.16
C LYS A 3 -24.10 52.29 -90.26
N PRO A 4 -23.92 51.38 -91.25
CA PRO A 4 -24.73 51.00 -92.45
C PRO A 4 -25.07 49.46 -92.49
N LYS A 5 -25.60 48.75 -93.51
CA LYS A 5 -26.45 48.99 -94.73
C LYS A 5 -27.12 47.64 -95.17
N HIS A 6 -28.06 47.74 -96.14
CA HIS A 6 -28.49 46.80 -97.21
C HIS A 6 -27.82 45.40 -97.36
N SER A 7 -28.55 44.34 -97.72
CA SER A 7 -29.34 44.28 -98.97
C SER A 7 -30.68 43.53 -98.89
N ALA A 8 -31.69 44.07 -99.59
CA ALA A 8 -32.96 43.41 -99.87
C ALA A 8 -32.91 42.76 -101.26
N GLY A 9 -33.44 41.55 -101.41
CA GLY A 9 -33.38 40.79 -102.67
C GLY A 9 -34.44 41.19 -103.70
N ARG A 10 -34.41 40.52 -104.86
CA ARG A 10 -35.53 40.33 -105.82
C ARG A 10 -35.10 39.38 -106.96
N GLY A 11 -36.05 38.64 -107.54
CA GLY A 11 -35.80 37.66 -108.63
C GLY A 11 -36.65 36.38 -108.49
N ASN A 12 -37.98 36.45 -108.45
CA ASN A 12 -38.93 36.71 -109.54
C ASN A 12 -39.26 35.46 -110.42
N ASN A 13 -40.51 34.98 -110.31
CA ASN A 13 -41.35 34.25 -111.27
C ASN A 13 -41.00 32.85 -111.84
N ARG A 14 -41.98 31.93 -111.64
CA ARG A 14 -42.69 31.03 -112.61
C ARG A 14 -41.88 30.34 -113.73
N ALA A 15 -42.08 29.06 -114.08
CA ALA A 15 -43.05 28.01 -113.69
C ALA A 15 -42.38 26.61 -113.86
N VAL A 16 -42.98 25.45 -113.55
CA VAL A 16 -43.92 24.66 -114.40
C VAL A 16 -44.48 23.47 -113.58
N ARG A 17 -45.61 22.88 -114.02
CA ARG A 17 -46.41 21.84 -113.32
C ARG A 17 -45.80 20.42 -113.36
N SER A 18 -46.03 19.60 -112.32
CA SER A 18 -46.90 18.38 -112.36
C SER A 18 -46.46 17.18 -111.47
N ARG A 19 -47.30 16.87 -110.46
CA ARG A 19 -47.62 15.53 -109.88
C ARG A 19 -46.50 14.56 -109.46
N VAL A 20 -46.31 14.41 -108.13
CA VAL A 20 -46.18 13.11 -107.43
C VAL A 20 -46.86 13.25 -106.05
N THR A 21 -47.53 12.19 -105.58
CA THR A 21 -48.15 12.11 -104.23
C THR A 21 -47.37 11.10 -103.38
N TRP A 22 -47.08 11.42 -102.10
CA TRP A 22 -47.23 10.57 -100.90
C TRP A 22 -46.30 10.99 -99.72
N THR A 23 -46.89 10.97 -98.53
CA THR A 23 -46.31 10.89 -97.16
C THR A 23 -44.90 11.42 -96.87
N LEU A 24 -44.83 12.43 -96.00
CA LEU A 24 -43.67 12.71 -95.16
C LEU A 24 -43.89 12.16 -93.74
N LEU A 25 -43.00 11.26 -93.32
CA LEU A 25 -42.96 10.63 -92.01
C LEU A 25 -42.45 11.63 -90.96
N ALA A 26 -43.27 11.99 -89.97
CA ALA A 26 -42.84 12.84 -88.86
C ALA A 26 -42.22 12.02 -87.73
N VAL A 27 -40.90 11.83 -87.73
CA VAL A 27 -40.16 11.29 -86.58
C VAL A 27 -39.66 12.45 -85.73
N LEU A 28 -40.39 12.76 -84.65
CA LEU A 28 -39.98 13.76 -83.67
C LEU A 28 -39.19 13.08 -82.54
N PHE A 29 -37.86 13.08 -82.61
CA PHE A 29 -37.02 12.70 -81.48
C PHE A 29 -36.96 13.83 -80.45
N ILE A 30 -37.80 13.74 -79.40
CA ILE A 30 -37.60 14.49 -78.16
C ILE A 30 -36.66 13.68 -77.28
N SER A 31 -35.36 13.96 -77.37
CA SER A 31 -34.37 13.41 -76.44
C SER A 31 -34.29 14.29 -75.19
N TRP A 32 -35.01 13.93 -74.13
CA TRP A 32 -34.79 14.45 -72.78
C TRP A 32 -34.33 13.33 -71.84
N GLY A 33 -33.41 13.65 -70.93
CA GLY A 33 -32.58 12.69 -70.22
C GLY A 33 -33.34 11.78 -69.25
N GLY A 34 -33.30 10.48 -69.52
CA GLY A 34 -33.83 9.40 -68.69
C GLY A 34 -33.81 8.08 -69.47
N PRO A 35 -33.95 6.91 -68.83
CA PRO A 35 -34.08 5.63 -69.53
C PRO A 35 -35.43 5.57 -70.27
N ALA A 36 -35.45 6.01 -71.53
CA ALA A 36 -36.65 6.04 -72.35
C ALA A 36 -37.12 4.62 -72.70
N ALA A 37 -38.24 4.19 -72.12
CA ALA A 37 -38.95 2.99 -72.54
C ALA A 37 -39.63 3.25 -73.90
N ASN A 38 -38.99 2.80 -74.98
CA ASN A 38 -39.49 2.97 -76.34
C ASN A 38 -40.40 1.77 -76.70
N ALA A 39 -41.69 2.03 -76.93
CA ALA A 39 -42.64 1.05 -77.44
C ALA A 39 -42.97 1.36 -78.90
N PHE A 40 -42.65 0.43 -79.80
CA PHE A 40 -42.97 0.53 -81.22
C PHE A 40 -44.23 -0.27 -81.54
N TRP A 41 -45.19 0.36 -82.21
CA TRP A 41 -46.45 -0.25 -82.59
C TRP A 41 -46.65 -0.10 -84.10
N GLN A 42 -47.06 -1.18 -84.77
CA GLN A 42 -47.46 -1.17 -86.17
C GLN A 42 -48.87 -1.73 -86.30
N SER A 43 -49.74 -1.08 -87.09
CA SER A 43 -51.05 -1.64 -87.38
C SER A 43 -50.91 -2.71 -88.47
N LEU A 44 -51.34 -3.93 -88.18
CA LEU A 44 -51.36 -5.04 -89.14
C LEU A 44 -52.65 -5.08 -89.98
N SER A 45 -53.55 -4.11 -89.81
CA SER A 45 -54.80 -4.00 -90.57
C SER A 45 -55.18 -2.53 -90.83
N SER A 46 -56.05 -2.30 -91.82
CA SER A 46 -56.49 -0.96 -92.25
C SER A 46 -57.84 -0.53 -91.65
N SER A 47 -58.47 -1.33 -90.77
CA SER A 47 -59.89 -1.20 -90.43
C SER A 47 -60.22 -0.82 -88.98
N ASN A 48 -59.23 -0.62 -88.09
CA ASN A 48 -59.46 -0.18 -86.71
C ASN A 48 -58.41 0.82 -86.20
N PHE A 49 -58.81 1.71 -85.29
CA PHE A 49 -57.89 2.59 -84.57
C PHE A 49 -57.21 1.84 -83.42
N GLY A 50 -55.88 1.76 -83.43
CA GLY A 50 -55.11 1.28 -82.28
C GLY A 50 -54.87 2.40 -81.27
N ALA A 51 -55.25 2.19 -80.01
CA ALA A 51 -54.94 3.09 -78.90
C ALA A 51 -54.02 2.37 -77.89
N ALA A 52 -52.90 2.99 -77.56
CA ALA A 52 -52.02 2.55 -76.47
C ALA A 52 -51.99 3.63 -75.39
N LYS A 53 -52.21 3.26 -74.13
CA LYS A 53 -52.05 4.17 -73.00
C LYS A 53 -50.67 3.92 -72.38
N ALA A 54 -49.80 4.93 -72.44
CA ALA A 54 -48.56 4.90 -71.68
C ALA A 54 -48.87 5.04 -70.19
N ASP A 55 -48.12 4.31 -69.37
CA ASP A 55 -48.10 4.46 -67.91
C ASP A 55 -46.73 5.02 -67.50
N SER A 56 -46.60 5.50 -66.26
CA SER A 56 -45.30 5.95 -65.73
C SER A 56 -45.07 5.43 -64.32
N MET A 57 -43.80 5.17 -63.98
CA MET A 57 -43.45 4.86 -62.60
C MET A 57 -43.57 6.12 -61.74
N PRO A 58 -44.21 6.03 -60.55
CA PRO A 58 -44.31 7.14 -59.63
C PRO A 58 -42.95 7.48 -58.98
N GLN A 59 -42.89 8.61 -58.30
CA GLN A 59 -41.84 8.86 -57.32
C GLN A 59 -42.09 8.05 -56.04
N GLY A 60 -41.03 7.60 -55.37
CA GLY A 60 -41.16 6.98 -54.05
C GLY A 60 -41.69 7.96 -52.99
N GLY A 61 -42.50 7.46 -52.04
CA GLY A 61 -42.90 8.24 -50.87
C GLY A 61 -41.71 8.47 -49.93
N THR A 62 -41.60 9.67 -49.33
CA THR A 62 -40.53 9.99 -48.37
C THR A 62 -40.51 9.00 -47.21
N PRO A 63 -39.40 8.28 -46.95
CA PRO A 63 -39.34 7.32 -45.86
C PRO A 63 -39.15 8.02 -44.50
N SER A 64 -39.67 7.39 -43.46
CA SER A 64 -39.26 7.64 -42.06
C SER A 64 -38.14 6.68 -41.67
N ALA A 65 -37.12 7.19 -40.96
CA ALA A 65 -36.04 6.38 -40.41
C ALA A 65 -36.02 6.51 -38.88
N SER A 66 -35.86 5.40 -38.15
CA SER A 66 -35.74 5.37 -36.68
C SER A 66 -34.63 4.44 -36.22
N LEU A 67 -33.92 4.85 -35.16
CA LEU A 67 -32.73 4.15 -34.64
C LEU A 67 -33.07 3.23 -33.47
N SER A 68 -32.39 2.07 -33.42
CA SER A 68 -32.30 1.22 -32.23
C SER A 68 -30.91 0.58 -32.18
N GLY A 69 -30.01 1.11 -31.34
CA GLY A 69 -28.60 0.75 -31.37
C GLY A 69 -27.96 1.18 -32.69
N THR A 70 -27.29 0.25 -33.39
CA THR A 70 -26.74 0.47 -34.75
C THR A 70 -27.70 0.08 -35.89
N ASN A 71 -28.94 -0.31 -35.56
CA ASN A 71 -29.93 -0.74 -36.55
C ASN A 71 -30.91 0.40 -36.88
N VAL A 72 -31.12 0.67 -38.16
CA VAL A 72 -32.07 1.68 -38.63
C VAL A 72 -33.29 0.97 -39.24
N THR A 73 -34.47 1.22 -38.68
CA THR A 73 -35.74 0.83 -39.30
C THR A 73 -36.15 1.92 -40.28
N VAL A 74 -36.38 1.54 -41.53
CA VAL A 74 -36.80 2.45 -42.62
C VAL A 74 -38.19 2.01 -43.08
N SER A 75 -39.15 2.94 -43.13
CA SER A 75 -40.55 2.67 -43.48
C SER A 75 -41.10 3.74 -44.41
N TRP A 76 -42.00 3.38 -45.34
CA TRP A 76 -42.52 4.30 -46.36
C TRP A 76 -43.96 3.98 -46.76
N ALA A 77 -44.62 4.93 -47.43
CA ALA A 77 -45.97 4.73 -47.95
C ALA A 77 -45.96 3.95 -49.29
N ALA A 78 -46.99 3.13 -49.50
CA ALA A 78 -47.25 2.50 -50.78
C ALA A 78 -47.50 3.56 -51.87
N VAL A 79 -47.02 3.31 -53.09
CA VAL A 79 -47.31 4.13 -54.27
C VAL A 79 -47.84 3.26 -55.42
N SER A 80 -48.52 3.88 -56.37
CA SER A 80 -49.06 3.21 -57.56
C SER A 80 -48.84 4.09 -58.78
N THR A 81 -48.79 3.49 -59.96
CA THR A 81 -48.67 4.21 -61.22
C THR A 81 -49.94 5.04 -61.50
N PRO A 82 -49.88 6.06 -62.40
CA PRO A 82 -51.07 6.81 -62.81
C PRO A 82 -52.20 5.98 -63.43
N ALA A 83 -51.92 4.76 -63.92
CA ALA A 83 -52.95 3.81 -64.35
C ALA A 83 -53.52 2.93 -63.21
N GLY A 84 -53.02 3.06 -61.98
CA GLY A 84 -53.50 2.34 -60.79
C GLY A 84 -52.78 1.03 -60.47
N HIS A 85 -51.66 0.74 -61.14
CA HIS A 85 -50.88 -0.47 -60.86
C HIS A 85 -50.03 -0.28 -59.59
N ALA A 86 -50.16 -1.18 -58.62
CA ALA A 86 -49.29 -1.19 -57.44
C ALA A 86 -47.84 -1.52 -57.85
N VAL A 87 -46.87 -0.84 -57.23
CA VAL A 87 -45.45 -1.16 -57.44
C VAL A 87 -45.10 -2.47 -56.72
N THR A 88 -44.25 -3.30 -57.32
CA THR A 88 -43.97 -4.67 -56.81
C THR A 88 -42.87 -4.73 -55.76
N GLY A 89 -42.14 -3.62 -55.56
CA GLY A 89 -41.13 -3.50 -54.52
C GLY A 89 -40.44 -2.14 -54.56
N TYR A 90 -39.41 -1.99 -53.73
CA TYR A 90 -38.65 -0.77 -53.55
C TYR A 90 -37.17 -1.08 -53.36
N THR A 91 -36.27 -0.30 -53.95
CA THR A 91 -34.86 -0.29 -53.58
C THR A 91 -34.60 0.83 -52.58
N VAL A 92 -33.78 0.57 -51.56
CA VAL A 92 -33.50 1.51 -50.46
C VAL A 92 -32.05 1.97 -50.55
N ALA A 93 -31.83 3.28 -50.45
CA ALA A 93 -30.51 3.88 -50.43
C ALA A 93 -30.35 4.85 -49.24
N ARG A 94 -29.09 5.09 -48.84
CA ARG A 94 -28.71 6.04 -47.81
C ARG A 94 -27.65 7.03 -48.32
N TYR A 95 -27.62 8.19 -47.68
CA TYR A 95 -26.74 9.32 -47.98
C TYR A 95 -26.18 9.94 -46.71
N THR A 96 -25.00 10.56 -46.80
CA THR A 96 -24.34 11.30 -45.71
C THR A 96 -24.75 12.77 -45.62
N SER A 97 -25.70 13.23 -46.44
CA SER A 97 -26.14 14.63 -46.49
C SER A 97 -27.66 14.75 -46.69
N ALA A 98 -28.23 15.90 -46.33
CA ALA A 98 -29.64 16.22 -46.56
C ALA A 98 -30.00 16.41 -48.05
N SER A 99 -29.01 16.70 -48.91
CA SER A 99 -29.19 16.91 -50.35
C SER A 99 -27.89 16.62 -51.13
N GLY A 100 -28.00 16.06 -52.34
CA GLY A 100 -26.84 15.73 -53.19
C GLY A 100 -25.98 14.58 -52.66
N GLY A 101 -24.79 14.40 -53.21
CA GLY A 101 -23.89 13.29 -52.84
C GLY A 101 -24.27 11.93 -53.45
N THR A 102 -23.41 10.94 -53.25
CA THR A 102 -23.51 9.60 -53.87
C THR A 102 -24.44 8.68 -53.07
N ALA A 103 -25.29 7.94 -53.77
CA ALA A 103 -26.16 6.93 -53.17
C ALA A 103 -25.32 5.72 -52.69
N VAL A 104 -25.53 5.29 -51.45
CA VAL A 104 -25.04 4.02 -50.94
C VAL A 104 -26.24 3.09 -50.78
N ALA A 105 -26.23 1.92 -51.44
CA ALA A 105 -27.31 0.94 -51.26
C ALA A 105 -27.39 0.50 -49.79
N ALA A 106 -28.60 0.44 -49.24
CA ALA A 106 -28.80 -0.03 -47.87
C ALA A 106 -28.55 -1.55 -47.78
N GLY A 107 -27.94 -1.99 -46.69
CA GLY A 107 -27.67 -3.40 -46.38
C GLY A 107 -28.77 -4.07 -45.55
N GLY A 108 -28.45 -5.25 -45.01
CA GLY A 108 -29.35 -6.01 -44.14
C GLY A 108 -30.67 -6.35 -44.82
N GLY A 109 -31.79 -6.18 -44.09
CA GLY A 109 -33.14 -6.40 -44.61
C GLY A 109 -33.60 -5.35 -45.63
N CYS A 110 -32.84 -4.27 -45.83
CA CYS A 110 -33.10 -3.25 -46.84
C CYS A 110 -32.34 -3.48 -48.17
N ALA A 111 -31.56 -4.57 -48.27
CA ALA A 111 -30.75 -4.86 -49.44
C ALA A 111 -31.56 -5.35 -50.65
N GLY A 112 -31.22 -4.85 -51.84
CA GLY A 112 -31.86 -5.23 -53.10
C GLY A 112 -33.27 -4.65 -53.23
N THR A 113 -34.23 -5.47 -53.68
CA THR A 113 -35.63 -5.09 -53.83
C THR A 113 -36.45 -5.60 -52.65
N VAL A 114 -36.89 -4.67 -51.80
CA VAL A 114 -37.77 -4.92 -50.66
C VAL A 114 -39.22 -4.95 -51.14
N THR A 115 -39.96 -6.02 -50.82
CA THR A 115 -41.38 -6.20 -51.19
C THR A 115 -42.36 -5.78 -50.09
N THR A 116 -41.86 -5.48 -48.90
CA THR A 116 -42.59 -4.87 -47.78
C THR A 116 -42.51 -3.33 -47.82
N LEU A 117 -43.31 -2.65 -46.99
CA LEU A 117 -43.29 -1.19 -46.83
C LEU A 117 -42.35 -0.71 -45.69
N SER A 118 -41.55 -1.64 -45.17
CA SER A 118 -40.57 -1.38 -44.12
C SER A 118 -39.47 -2.44 -44.16
N CYS A 119 -38.26 -2.04 -43.79
CA CYS A 119 -37.08 -2.89 -43.66
C CYS A 119 -36.20 -2.41 -42.49
N ILE A 120 -35.26 -3.25 -42.07
CA ILE A 120 -34.24 -2.89 -41.09
C ILE A 120 -32.86 -3.04 -41.73
N GLU A 121 -32.13 -1.93 -41.83
CA GLU A 121 -30.71 -1.97 -42.11
C GLU A 121 -29.96 -2.21 -40.79
N GLN A 122 -29.11 -3.24 -40.78
CA GLN A 122 -28.36 -3.66 -39.60
C GLN A 122 -26.91 -3.21 -39.68
N GLY A 123 -26.31 -2.84 -38.54
CA GLY A 123 -24.90 -2.46 -38.47
C GLY A 123 -24.55 -1.23 -39.31
N VAL A 124 -25.41 -0.21 -39.28
CA VAL A 124 -25.17 1.06 -40.00
C VAL A 124 -23.93 1.74 -39.39
N PRO A 125 -22.89 2.06 -40.19
CA PRO A 125 -21.67 2.70 -39.66
C PRO A 125 -21.97 4.04 -38.99
N GLY A 126 -21.15 4.45 -38.03
CA GLY A 126 -21.31 5.75 -37.37
C GLY A 126 -21.40 6.94 -38.36
N GLY A 127 -22.35 7.85 -38.13
CA GLY A 127 -22.56 9.05 -38.94
C GLY A 127 -24.03 9.49 -39.08
N SER A 128 -24.25 10.63 -39.74
CA SER A 128 -25.58 11.14 -40.08
C SER A 128 -26.06 10.57 -41.41
N TRP A 129 -27.09 9.73 -41.37
CA TRP A 129 -27.65 9.06 -42.54
C TRP A 129 -29.05 9.57 -42.90
N TYR A 130 -29.31 9.68 -44.20
CA TYR A 130 -30.57 10.10 -44.78
C TYR A 130 -31.01 9.05 -45.80
N TYR A 131 -32.23 8.52 -45.66
CA TYR A 131 -32.72 7.40 -46.46
C TYR A 131 -33.65 7.86 -47.58
N THR A 132 -33.63 7.13 -48.69
CA THR A 132 -34.56 7.25 -49.81
C THR A 132 -35.08 5.88 -50.23
N VAL A 133 -36.21 5.89 -50.94
CA VAL A 133 -36.73 4.70 -51.61
C VAL A 133 -37.05 4.99 -53.07
N THR A 134 -36.71 4.04 -53.95
CA THR A 134 -37.07 4.09 -55.36
C THR A 134 -38.02 2.93 -55.65
N PRO A 135 -39.27 3.19 -56.09
CA PRO A 135 -40.23 2.13 -56.39
C PRO A 135 -39.82 1.38 -57.66
N VAL A 136 -40.09 0.08 -57.72
CA VAL A 136 -39.80 -0.79 -58.87
C VAL A 136 -40.98 -1.70 -59.24
N ILE A 137 -41.16 -1.90 -60.55
CA ILE A 137 -42.00 -2.95 -61.14
C ILE A 137 -41.09 -3.81 -62.03
N SER A 138 -40.72 -5.00 -61.54
CA SER A 138 -39.67 -5.82 -62.17
C SER A 138 -38.39 -4.98 -62.40
N LEU A 139 -37.92 -4.85 -63.65
CA LEU A 139 -36.74 -4.04 -64.03
C LEU A 139 -37.04 -2.53 -64.21
N TRP A 140 -38.29 -2.09 -64.10
CA TRP A 140 -38.66 -0.69 -64.32
C TRP A 140 -38.66 0.08 -62.99
N ALA A 141 -37.76 1.05 -62.86
CA ALA A 141 -37.60 1.89 -61.68
C ALA A 141 -38.26 3.28 -61.86
N GLY A 142 -38.82 3.81 -60.78
CA GLY A 142 -39.36 5.16 -60.72
C GLY A 142 -38.34 6.22 -60.34
N ALA A 143 -38.86 7.41 -60.02
CA ALA A 143 -38.04 8.46 -59.44
C ALA A 143 -37.79 8.18 -57.95
N GLU A 144 -36.57 8.48 -57.51
CA GLU A 144 -36.17 8.40 -56.10
C GLU A 144 -37.01 9.35 -55.23
N SER A 145 -37.39 8.92 -54.02
CA SER A 145 -38.11 9.74 -53.05
C SER A 145 -37.32 10.98 -52.60
N ALA A 146 -37.99 11.93 -51.94
CA ALA A 146 -37.28 12.84 -51.05
C ALA A 146 -36.63 12.05 -49.89
N ARG A 147 -35.62 12.66 -49.25
CA ARG A 147 -34.88 12.05 -48.14
C ARG A 147 -35.67 12.08 -46.83
N SER A 148 -35.46 11.08 -45.99
CA SER A 148 -35.88 11.08 -44.59
C SER A 148 -35.24 12.23 -43.80
N SER A 149 -35.71 12.47 -42.57
CA SER A 149 -34.91 13.15 -41.56
C SER A 149 -33.60 12.38 -41.30
N ALA A 150 -32.57 13.08 -40.81
CA ALA A 150 -31.30 12.47 -40.44
C ALA A 150 -31.48 11.47 -39.28
N VAL A 151 -30.81 10.32 -39.38
CA VAL A 151 -30.57 9.42 -38.25
C VAL A 151 -29.07 9.41 -37.96
N ASN A 152 -28.69 9.66 -36.70
CA ASN A 152 -27.29 9.68 -36.28
C ASN A 152 -26.97 8.33 -35.62
N THR A 153 -26.28 7.47 -36.34
CA THR A 153 -25.76 6.20 -35.81
C THR A 153 -24.40 6.42 -35.19
N ASP A 154 -24.07 5.60 -34.20
CA ASP A 154 -22.75 5.55 -33.60
C ASP A 154 -22.35 4.10 -33.35
N SER A 155 -21.10 3.79 -33.69
CA SER A 155 -20.52 2.45 -33.69
C SER A 155 -19.12 2.43 -33.08
N THR A 156 -18.72 3.52 -32.42
CA THR A 156 -17.37 3.70 -31.89
C THR A 156 -17.43 3.72 -30.36
N PRO A 157 -16.83 2.75 -29.66
CA PRO A 157 -16.81 2.79 -28.21
C PRO A 157 -16.10 4.04 -27.65
N PRO A 158 -16.58 4.60 -26.52
CA PRO A 158 -15.89 5.69 -25.84
C PRO A 158 -14.55 5.21 -25.28
N THR A 159 -13.61 6.15 -25.10
CA THR A 159 -12.35 5.92 -24.40
C THR A 159 -12.50 6.24 -22.91
N ILE A 160 -11.76 5.56 -22.04
CA ILE A 160 -11.77 5.81 -20.58
C ILE A 160 -10.38 5.67 -19.99
N SER A 161 -10.03 6.55 -19.04
CA SER A 161 -8.73 6.56 -18.36
C SER A 161 -8.84 7.00 -16.90
N VAL A 162 -7.81 6.66 -16.11
CA VAL A 162 -7.57 7.27 -14.79
C VAL A 162 -6.96 8.65 -15.00
N THR A 163 -7.63 9.67 -14.48
CA THR A 163 -7.13 11.07 -14.50
C THR A 163 -6.25 11.38 -13.30
N SER A 164 -6.52 10.76 -12.15
CA SER A 164 -5.72 10.87 -10.94
C SER A 164 -6.04 9.76 -9.94
N VAL A 165 -5.08 9.46 -9.08
CA VAL A 165 -5.26 8.69 -7.84
C VAL A 165 -4.90 9.64 -6.70
N SER A 166 -5.78 9.80 -5.72
CA SER A 166 -5.63 10.76 -4.62
C SER A 166 -5.93 10.11 -3.26
N PRO A 167 -5.03 10.16 -2.26
CA PRO A 167 -3.69 10.75 -2.34
C PRO A 167 -2.78 10.08 -3.39
N THR A 168 -1.70 10.78 -3.75
CA THR A 168 -0.68 10.21 -4.64
C THR A 168 0.11 9.15 -3.86
N PRO A 169 0.27 7.92 -4.38
CA PRO A 169 1.07 6.90 -3.73
C PRO A 169 2.55 7.30 -3.66
N ASN A 170 3.26 6.68 -2.71
CA ASN A 170 4.71 6.78 -2.60
C ASN A 170 5.43 6.09 -3.79
N THR A 171 6.77 6.17 -3.84
CA THR A 171 7.59 5.59 -4.92
C THR A 171 7.44 4.05 -5.06
N ALA A 172 7.00 3.34 -4.02
CA ALA A 172 6.72 1.89 -4.05
C ALA A 172 5.26 1.56 -4.45
N GLY A 173 4.43 2.58 -4.69
CA GLY A 173 3.03 2.46 -5.10
C GLY A 173 2.02 2.37 -3.94
N PHE A 174 2.42 2.67 -2.71
CA PHE A 174 1.57 2.56 -1.51
C PHE A 174 1.02 3.91 -1.05
N ASN A 175 -0.21 3.89 -0.52
CA ASN A 175 -0.84 5.02 0.16
C ASN A 175 -0.93 4.74 1.66
N ARG A 176 -0.56 5.74 2.47
CA ARG A 176 -0.59 5.69 3.94
C ARG A 176 -1.91 6.18 4.56
N THR A 177 -2.97 6.21 3.78
CA THR A 177 -4.26 6.80 4.16
C THR A 177 -5.39 5.80 3.92
N GLY A 178 -6.27 5.62 4.92
CA GLY A 178 -7.29 4.57 4.90
C GLY A 178 -8.39 4.70 3.84
N THR A 179 -8.36 5.74 3.01
CA THR A 179 -9.15 5.83 1.79
C THR A 179 -8.35 6.51 0.68
N VAL A 180 -8.43 5.94 -0.52
CA VAL A 180 -7.85 6.44 -1.77
C VAL A 180 -8.97 6.58 -2.79
N THR A 181 -8.97 7.66 -3.56
CA THR A 181 -9.94 7.93 -4.63
C THR A 181 -9.27 7.78 -5.99
N VAL A 182 -9.80 6.90 -6.84
CA VAL A 182 -9.43 6.78 -8.25
C VAL A 182 -10.42 7.58 -9.09
N ASN A 183 -9.96 8.65 -9.73
CA ASN A 183 -10.79 9.51 -10.57
C ASN A 183 -10.73 9.05 -12.03
N LEU A 184 -11.86 8.62 -12.56
CA LEU A 184 -12.03 8.17 -13.94
C LEU A 184 -12.66 9.27 -14.79
N ALA A 185 -12.21 9.39 -16.04
CA ALA A 185 -12.89 10.19 -17.05
C ALA A 185 -13.00 9.38 -18.34
N ALA A 186 -14.16 9.50 -19.00
CA ALA A 186 -14.45 8.93 -20.29
C ALA A 186 -14.73 10.03 -21.31
N VAL A 187 -14.25 9.82 -22.53
CA VAL A 187 -14.40 10.75 -23.66
C VAL A 187 -14.81 9.94 -24.88
N ASP A 188 -15.90 10.37 -25.50
CA ASP A 188 -16.40 9.84 -26.75
C ASP A 188 -15.82 10.60 -27.95
N ASN A 189 -15.83 10.01 -29.15
CA ASN A 189 -15.27 10.65 -30.33
C ASN A 189 -16.07 11.88 -30.78
N THR A 190 -15.42 12.77 -31.53
CA THR A 190 -16.10 13.89 -32.20
C THR A 190 -17.22 13.35 -33.09
N GLY A 191 -18.45 13.78 -32.83
CA GLY A 191 -19.64 13.34 -33.57
C GLY A 191 -20.23 11.99 -33.14
N GLY A 192 -19.71 11.37 -32.07
CA GLY A 192 -20.31 10.22 -31.41
C GLY A 192 -21.56 10.58 -30.61
N SER A 193 -22.16 9.57 -29.98
CA SER A 193 -23.44 9.64 -29.26
C SER A 193 -23.32 10.21 -27.84
N GLY A 194 -22.09 10.37 -27.34
CA GLY A 194 -21.76 10.86 -26.00
C GLY A 194 -21.69 9.73 -24.97
N VAL A 195 -20.89 9.93 -23.91
CA VAL A 195 -20.79 8.94 -22.82
C VAL A 195 -22.09 8.90 -22.02
N ALA A 196 -22.73 7.74 -21.94
CA ALA A 196 -23.92 7.54 -21.12
C ALA A 196 -23.58 7.19 -19.66
N ASN A 197 -22.61 6.30 -19.45
CA ASN A 197 -22.23 5.85 -18.11
C ASN A 197 -20.80 5.29 -18.03
N ILE A 198 -20.24 5.37 -16.82
CA ILE A 198 -19.07 4.62 -16.39
C ILE A 198 -19.52 3.51 -15.43
N LYS A 199 -19.00 2.30 -15.63
CA LYS A 199 -19.20 1.15 -14.75
C LYS A 199 -17.87 0.74 -14.13
N TYR A 200 -17.87 0.44 -12.84
CA TYR A 200 -16.69 -0.02 -12.13
C TYR A 200 -17.02 -1.04 -11.05
N ALA A 201 -16.04 -1.86 -10.67
CA ALA A 201 -16.09 -2.75 -9.52
C ALA A 201 -14.75 -2.72 -8.78
N VAL A 202 -14.80 -2.69 -7.45
CA VAL A 202 -13.63 -2.81 -6.56
C VAL A 202 -13.53 -4.26 -6.11
N ASP A 203 -12.35 -4.86 -6.23
CA ASP A 203 -11.99 -6.21 -5.76
C ASP A 203 -12.92 -7.34 -6.25
N GLY A 204 -13.40 -7.22 -7.48
CA GLY A 204 -14.34 -8.17 -8.07
C GLY A 204 -15.74 -8.15 -7.43
N GLY A 205 -16.03 -7.15 -6.60
CA GLY A 205 -17.34 -6.94 -5.98
C GLY A 205 -18.42 -6.49 -6.96
N SER A 206 -19.55 -6.04 -6.42
CA SER A 206 -20.70 -5.62 -7.24
C SER A 206 -20.39 -4.40 -8.12
N THR A 207 -20.77 -4.46 -9.39
CA THR A 207 -20.57 -3.37 -10.35
C THR A 207 -21.44 -2.16 -10.00
N ALA A 208 -20.81 -1.04 -9.67
CA ALA A 208 -21.45 0.27 -9.59
C ALA A 208 -21.61 0.88 -11.00
N THR A 209 -22.65 1.69 -11.19
CA THR A 209 -22.88 2.45 -12.44
C THR A 209 -23.04 3.93 -12.11
N VAL A 210 -22.28 4.79 -12.78
CA VAL A 210 -22.34 6.25 -12.68
C VAL A 210 -22.78 6.80 -14.04
N ASN A 211 -23.95 7.43 -14.09
CA ASN A 211 -24.53 7.99 -15.32
C ASN A 211 -23.92 9.37 -15.65
N ALA A 212 -22.60 9.41 -15.83
CA ALA A 212 -21.82 10.60 -16.17
C ALA A 212 -20.54 10.21 -16.90
N ALA A 213 -19.89 11.19 -17.54
CA ALA A 213 -18.59 11.05 -18.19
C ALA A 213 -17.40 11.02 -17.21
N THR A 214 -17.62 11.17 -15.91
CA THR A 214 -16.60 11.09 -14.86
C THR A 214 -17.12 10.30 -13.66
N ALA A 215 -16.22 9.64 -12.93
CA ALA A 215 -16.54 8.91 -11.71
C ALA A 215 -15.38 9.01 -10.70
N ALA A 216 -15.70 9.09 -9.41
CA ALA A 216 -14.74 9.01 -8.31
C ALA A 216 -14.95 7.70 -7.56
N VAL A 217 -13.97 6.80 -7.59
CA VAL A 217 -14.04 5.47 -6.98
C VAL A 217 -13.25 5.46 -5.69
N SER A 218 -13.95 5.36 -4.56
CA SER A 218 -13.32 5.20 -3.23
C SER A 218 -12.88 3.75 -3.01
N VAL A 219 -11.64 3.58 -2.54
CA VAL A 219 -10.99 2.32 -2.17
C VAL A 219 -10.46 2.47 -0.75
N SER A 220 -10.63 1.46 0.11
CA SER A 220 -10.33 1.56 1.54
C SER A 220 -10.03 0.21 2.18
N GLY A 221 -9.28 0.22 3.28
CA GLY A 221 -8.70 -0.97 3.91
C GLY A 221 -7.23 -1.11 3.52
N ASP A 222 -6.45 -1.87 4.30
CA ASP A 222 -5.06 -2.18 3.96
C ASP A 222 -5.01 -3.37 2.97
N GLY A 223 -4.05 -3.34 2.05
CA GLY A 223 -3.80 -4.39 1.07
C GLY A 223 -3.65 -3.89 -0.38
N ASN A 224 -3.66 -4.86 -1.31
CA ASN A 224 -3.62 -4.62 -2.75
C ASN A 224 -5.06 -4.72 -3.31
N HIS A 225 -5.61 -3.59 -3.71
CA HIS A 225 -6.94 -3.48 -4.30
C HIS A 225 -6.88 -3.35 -5.83
N SER A 226 -7.97 -3.72 -6.47
CA SER A 226 -8.18 -3.65 -7.91
C SER A 226 -9.47 -2.90 -8.23
N VAL A 227 -9.36 -1.83 -9.01
CA VAL A 227 -10.52 -1.11 -9.57
C VAL A 227 -10.63 -1.48 -11.04
N SER A 228 -11.58 -2.34 -11.38
CA SER A 228 -11.90 -2.65 -12.78
C SER A 228 -12.97 -1.68 -13.29
N TYR A 229 -12.84 -1.18 -14.53
CA TYR A 229 -13.75 -0.14 -15.04
C TYR A 229 -13.87 -0.14 -16.58
N PHE A 230 -15.01 0.33 -17.08
CA PHE A 230 -15.27 0.59 -18.49
C PHE A 230 -16.35 1.67 -18.66
N ALA A 231 -16.46 2.26 -19.85
CA ALA A 231 -17.50 3.21 -20.20
C ALA A 231 -18.47 2.62 -21.24
N THR A 232 -19.66 3.21 -21.35
CA THR A 232 -20.62 2.93 -22.44
C THR A 232 -21.22 4.25 -22.93
N ASP A 233 -21.33 4.40 -24.24
CA ASP A 233 -21.97 5.55 -24.88
C ASP A 233 -23.51 5.45 -24.87
N VAL A 234 -24.19 6.43 -25.47
CA VAL A 234 -25.66 6.45 -25.60
C VAL A 234 -26.19 5.46 -26.65
N ALA A 235 -25.38 5.10 -27.66
CA ALA A 235 -25.72 4.10 -28.67
C ALA A 235 -25.59 2.64 -28.18
N GLY A 236 -24.91 2.41 -27.05
CA GLY A 236 -24.68 1.11 -26.42
C GLY A 236 -23.30 0.50 -26.69
N ASN A 237 -22.36 1.20 -27.32
CA ASN A 237 -21.00 0.71 -27.53
C ASN A 237 -20.20 0.82 -26.21
N ALA A 238 -19.55 -0.27 -25.79
CA ALA A 238 -18.80 -0.34 -24.54
C ALA A 238 -17.28 -0.34 -24.79
N SER A 239 -16.55 0.43 -23.99
CA SER A 239 -15.08 0.43 -24.01
C SER A 239 -14.52 -0.93 -23.59
N THR A 240 -13.23 -1.15 -23.85
CA THR A 240 -12.53 -2.29 -23.23
C THR A 240 -12.52 -2.16 -21.71
N LEU A 241 -12.56 -3.30 -21.01
CA LEU A 241 -12.40 -3.37 -19.56
C LEU A 241 -10.95 -3.06 -19.19
N GLN A 242 -10.76 -2.07 -18.34
CA GLN A 242 -9.47 -1.65 -17.80
C GLN A 242 -9.37 -2.01 -16.31
N THR A 243 -8.17 -1.95 -15.73
CA THR A 243 -7.97 -2.17 -14.29
C THR A 243 -6.86 -1.27 -13.74
N GLN A 244 -7.14 -0.61 -12.62
CA GLN A 244 -6.18 0.18 -11.85
C GLN A 244 -5.91 -0.52 -10.51
N THR A 245 -4.65 -0.80 -10.22
CA THR A 245 -4.23 -1.29 -8.89
C THR A 245 -4.10 -0.13 -7.91
N VAL A 246 -4.61 -0.29 -6.70
CA VAL A 246 -4.43 0.67 -5.59
C VAL A 246 -3.85 -0.11 -4.42
N LYS A 247 -2.67 0.28 -3.92
CA LYS A 247 -2.12 -0.30 -2.69
C LYS A 247 -2.32 0.68 -1.54
N ILE A 248 -2.79 0.17 -0.41
CA ILE A 248 -3.01 0.92 0.82
C ILE A 248 -2.31 0.16 1.93
N ASP A 249 -1.60 0.87 2.79
CA ASP A 249 -1.08 0.34 4.04
C ASP A 249 -0.97 1.49 5.05
N THR A 250 -1.84 1.44 6.05
CA THR A 250 -1.95 2.42 7.14
C THR A 250 -1.36 1.90 8.46
N THR A 251 -0.90 0.65 8.49
CA THR A 251 -0.53 -0.06 9.70
C THR A 251 0.97 0.07 9.94
N ALA A 252 1.36 0.69 11.06
CA ALA A 252 2.78 0.74 11.43
C ALA A 252 3.33 -0.66 11.79
N PRO A 253 4.58 -0.99 11.42
CA PRO A 253 5.19 -2.26 11.77
C PRO A 253 5.38 -2.38 13.29
N VAL A 254 5.39 -3.62 13.78
CA VAL A 254 5.75 -3.95 15.16
C VAL A 254 7.21 -4.37 15.20
N VAL A 255 7.99 -3.86 16.15
CA VAL A 255 9.39 -4.22 16.37
C VAL A 255 9.64 -4.59 17.82
N GLY A 256 10.50 -5.57 18.05
CA GLY A 256 10.86 -6.05 19.39
C GLY A 256 12.21 -6.75 19.44
N VAL A 257 12.63 -7.11 20.64
CA VAL A 257 13.86 -7.90 20.87
C VAL A 257 13.56 -9.38 20.66
N ALA A 258 14.24 -9.99 19.68
CA ALA A 258 14.19 -11.42 19.41
C ALA A 258 15.09 -12.22 20.36
N SER A 259 16.27 -11.69 20.70
CA SER A 259 17.19 -12.28 21.69
C SER A 259 18.25 -11.29 22.16
N ILE A 260 18.87 -11.58 23.30
CA ILE A 260 20.06 -10.90 23.81
C ILE A 260 21.16 -11.96 24.00
N SER A 261 22.37 -11.68 23.53
CA SER A 261 23.51 -12.60 23.59
C SER A 261 24.80 -11.88 24.06
N PRO A 262 25.50 -12.35 25.11
CA PRO A 262 25.10 -13.47 25.97
C PRO A 262 23.81 -13.19 26.75
N THR A 263 23.22 -14.23 27.31
CA THR A 263 22.06 -14.10 28.21
C THR A 263 22.52 -13.47 29.53
N PRO A 264 21.86 -12.42 30.03
CA PRO A 264 22.19 -11.83 31.33
C PRO A 264 21.91 -12.81 32.48
N ASN A 265 22.53 -12.54 33.63
CA ASN A 265 22.22 -13.23 34.89
C ASN A 265 20.80 -12.87 35.40
N SER A 266 20.37 -13.50 36.50
CA SER A 266 19.05 -13.27 37.12
C SER A 266 18.79 -11.84 37.60
N LEU A 267 19.83 -11.00 37.74
CA LEU A 267 19.76 -9.59 38.12
C LEU A 267 19.87 -8.63 36.91
N GLY A 268 19.96 -9.19 35.70
CA GLY A 268 19.99 -8.47 34.42
C GLY A 268 21.37 -8.04 33.95
N TYR A 269 22.46 -8.54 34.56
CA TYR A 269 23.84 -8.16 34.24
C TYR A 269 24.54 -9.12 33.30
N ASN A 270 25.41 -8.58 32.45
CA ASN A 270 26.32 -9.33 31.59
C ASN A 270 27.77 -9.07 32.01
N ARG A 271 28.56 -10.13 32.11
CA ARG A 271 29.99 -10.10 32.47
C ARG A 271 30.92 -10.04 31.26
N THR A 272 30.41 -9.59 30.12
CA THR A 272 31.14 -9.46 28.86
C THR A 272 31.16 -8.00 28.42
N SER A 273 32.29 -7.54 27.91
CA SER A 273 32.47 -6.16 27.41
C SER A 273 31.63 -5.85 26.17
N THR A 274 31.01 -6.86 25.55
CA THR A 274 30.07 -6.72 24.46
C THR A 274 28.80 -7.55 24.72
N VAL A 275 27.66 -7.00 24.31
CA VAL A 275 26.36 -7.66 24.31
C VAL A 275 25.64 -7.32 23.00
N THR A 276 25.11 -8.33 22.32
CA THR A 276 24.32 -8.15 21.09
C THR A 276 22.83 -8.26 21.40
N VAL A 277 22.07 -7.21 21.09
CA VAL A 277 20.60 -7.21 21.10
C VAL A 277 20.12 -7.45 19.67
N ASN A 278 19.51 -8.60 19.43
CA ASN A 278 18.93 -8.93 18.12
C ASN A 278 17.49 -8.43 18.08
N LEU A 279 17.19 -7.52 17.16
CA LEU A 279 15.88 -6.95 16.90
C LEU A 279 15.22 -7.66 15.71
N SER A 280 13.91 -7.85 15.79
CA SER A 280 13.08 -8.29 14.66
C SER A 280 11.83 -7.43 14.55
N ALA A 281 11.42 -7.15 13.32
CA ALA A 281 10.20 -6.42 13.00
C ALA A 281 9.29 -7.22 12.07
N THR A 282 7.99 -6.99 12.19
CA THR A 282 6.94 -7.58 11.34
C THR A 282 5.95 -6.49 10.97
N ASP A 283 5.54 -6.48 9.71
CA ASP A 283 4.45 -5.66 9.23
C ASP A 283 3.20 -6.53 8.97
N ALA A 284 2.04 -6.03 9.37
CA ALA A 284 0.74 -6.65 9.17
C ALA A 284 -0.15 -5.90 8.16
N GLY A 285 0.20 -4.66 7.77
CA GLY A 285 -0.51 -3.91 6.73
C GLY A 285 -0.21 -4.45 5.32
N GLY A 286 0.94 -5.08 5.14
CA GLY A 286 1.26 -5.89 3.97
C GLY A 286 2.16 -5.21 2.94
N SER A 287 2.65 -3.99 3.21
CA SER A 287 3.75 -3.41 2.43
C SER A 287 5.08 -4.08 2.74
N GLY A 288 5.27 -4.60 3.96
CA GLY A 288 6.48 -5.26 4.44
C GLY A 288 7.46 -4.28 5.09
N VAL A 289 8.30 -4.77 6.00
CA VAL A 289 9.28 -3.94 6.71
C VAL A 289 10.37 -3.46 5.74
N ALA A 290 10.55 -2.14 5.63
CA ALA A 290 11.63 -1.52 4.86
C ALA A 290 12.92 -1.42 5.67
N SER A 291 12.83 -1.02 6.94
CA SER A 291 14.00 -0.84 7.80
C SER A 291 13.73 -0.90 9.30
N ILE A 292 14.79 -1.15 10.07
CA ILE A 292 14.89 -0.91 11.51
C ILE A 292 15.91 0.22 11.72
N THR A 293 15.55 1.24 12.50
CA THR A 293 16.46 2.29 12.95
C THR A 293 16.68 2.14 14.45
N TYR A 294 17.94 2.17 14.90
CA TYR A 294 18.29 2.07 16.32
C TYR A 294 19.45 3.00 16.71
N HIS A 295 19.60 3.27 18.00
CA HIS A 295 20.82 3.82 18.60
C HIS A 295 21.05 3.24 19.98
N VAL A 296 22.27 3.39 20.49
CA VAL A 296 22.66 3.00 21.85
C VAL A 296 23.04 4.27 22.61
N ASP A 297 22.41 4.50 23.75
CA ASP A 297 22.59 5.68 24.61
C ASP A 297 22.43 6.99 23.82
N ALA A 298 23.49 7.78 23.70
CA ALA A 298 23.54 9.05 22.96
C ALA A 298 24.29 8.94 21.62
N LEU A 299 24.57 7.73 21.13
CA LEU A 299 25.23 7.53 19.83
C LEU A 299 24.29 7.88 18.67
N PRO A 300 24.82 8.28 17.50
CA PRO A 300 24.00 8.55 16.31
C PRO A 300 23.14 7.36 15.88
N PRO A 301 21.91 7.58 15.38
CA PRO A 301 21.08 6.54 14.81
C PRO A 301 21.70 5.80 13.61
N VAL A 302 21.51 4.50 13.58
CA VAL A 302 21.87 3.58 12.50
C VAL A 302 20.59 2.99 11.93
N THR A 303 20.43 3.02 10.60
CA THR A 303 19.31 2.41 9.88
C THR A 303 19.79 1.18 9.12
N VAL A 304 19.11 0.05 9.32
CA VAL A 304 19.34 -1.22 8.63
C VAL A 304 18.12 -1.51 7.75
N ASN A 305 18.33 -1.62 6.44
CA ASN A 305 17.25 -1.86 5.46
C ASN A 305 16.85 -3.35 5.41
N ALA A 306 16.38 -3.88 6.54
CA ALA A 306 15.93 -5.25 6.70
C ALA A 306 14.93 -5.37 7.87
N ALA A 307 14.19 -6.48 7.91
CA ALA A 307 13.28 -6.84 8.99
C ALA A 307 13.97 -7.31 10.29
N THR A 308 15.31 -7.38 10.32
CA THR A 308 16.10 -7.79 11.48
C THR A 308 17.38 -6.98 11.58
N ALA A 309 17.81 -6.65 12.80
CA ALA A 309 19.06 -5.94 13.06
C ALA A 309 19.79 -6.51 14.28
N ALA A 310 21.12 -6.58 14.24
CA ALA A 310 21.95 -6.99 15.37
C ALA A 310 22.64 -5.75 15.96
N VAL A 311 22.22 -5.31 17.15
CA VAL A 311 22.75 -4.12 17.82
C VAL A 311 23.84 -4.53 18.79
N VAL A 312 25.08 -4.13 18.53
CA VAL A 312 26.21 -4.37 19.45
C VAL A 312 26.29 -3.22 20.46
N VAL A 313 26.17 -3.57 21.74
CA VAL A 313 26.40 -2.69 22.89
C VAL A 313 27.80 -2.99 23.44
N SER A 314 28.67 -1.99 23.48
CA SER A 314 30.09 -2.14 23.87
C SER A 314 30.66 -0.89 24.56
N GLY A 315 29.84 -0.22 25.38
CA GLY A 315 30.19 1.07 26.01
C GLY A 315 31.06 0.98 27.26
N GLY A 316 31.47 -0.22 27.67
CA GLY A 316 32.12 -0.49 28.95
C GLY A 316 31.12 -0.94 30.01
N ASP A 317 31.49 -0.81 31.28
CA ASP A 317 30.60 -1.14 32.40
C ASP A 317 29.58 -0.03 32.63
N GLY A 318 28.34 -0.40 32.94
CA GLY A 318 27.25 0.52 33.18
C GLY A 318 25.88 -0.02 32.74
N THR A 319 24.91 0.89 32.70
CA THR A 319 23.57 0.63 32.16
C THR A 319 23.43 1.36 30.83
N HIS A 320 23.31 0.59 29.75
CA HIS A 320 23.08 1.08 28.40
C HIS A 320 21.61 0.94 28.01
N THR A 321 21.12 1.83 27.15
CA THR A 321 19.77 1.77 26.58
C THR A 321 19.84 1.73 25.07
N VAL A 322 19.34 0.64 24.48
CA VAL A 322 19.09 0.55 23.04
C VAL A 322 17.72 1.13 22.74
N PHE A 323 17.67 2.18 21.93
CA PHE A 323 16.43 2.75 21.41
C PHE A 323 16.21 2.24 19.99
N TYR A 324 14.99 1.84 19.61
CA TYR A 324 14.73 1.29 18.28
C TYR A 324 13.28 1.52 17.79
N SER A 325 13.14 1.67 16.47
CA SER A 325 11.86 1.69 15.76
C SER A 325 11.99 1.00 14.39
N ALA A 326 10.88 0.61 13.78
CA ALA A 326 10.84 0.07 12.42
C ALA A 326 10.02 0.98 11.49
N THR A 327 10.31 0.94 10.19
CA THR A 327 9.52 1.59 9.14
C THR A 327 9.21 0.59 8.03
N ASP A 328 8.00 0.61 7.50
CA ASP A 328 7.54 -0.25 6.40
C ASP A 328 7.80 0.37 5.01
N ILE A 329 7.42 -0.35 3.95
CA ILE A 329 7.58 0.09 2.55
C ILE A 329 6.53 1.14 2.14
N ALA A 330 5.41 1.25 2.84
CA ALA A 330 4.48 2.35 2.69
C ALA A 330 5.00 3.67 3.29
N GLY A 331 5.87 3.58 4.30
CA GLY A 331 6.46 4.66 5.07
C GLY A 331 5.81 4.87 6.44
N ASN A 332 5.03 3.93 6.99
CA ASN A 332 4.59 4.00 8.39
C ASN A 332 5.72 3.58 9.32
N THR A 333 5.85 4.29 10.44
CA THR A 333 6.92 4.08 11.43
C THR A 333 6.31 3.66 12.77
N SER A 334 6.90 2.66 13.41
CA SER A 334 6.51 2.20 14.74
C SER A 334 6.74 3.29 15.80
N ASN A 335 6.06 3.19 16.94
CA ASN A 335 6.52 3.89 18.13
C ASN A 335 7.96 3.46 18.48
N SER A 336 8.74 4.40 19.04
CA SER A 336 10.07 4.10 19.57
C SER A 336 9.96 3.20 20.80
N GLN A 337 10.79 2.16 20.84
CA GLN A 337 10.91 1.19 21.93
C GLN A 337 12.30 1.27 22.56
N THR A 338 12.44 0.74 23.78
CA THR A 338 13.72 0.66 24.48
C THR A 338 14.04 -0.75 24.97
N GLN A 339 15.32 -1.06 25.07
CA GLN A 339 15.86 -2.24 25.74
C GLN A 339 17.06 -1.83 26.59
N THR A 340 16.99 -2.08 27.90
CA THR A 340 18.11 -1.86 28.81
C THR A 340 19.08 -3.04 28.77
N VAL A 341 20.38 -2.76 28.75
CA VAL A 341 21.46 -3.74 28.84
C VAL A 341 22.40 -3.28 29.95
N LYS A 342 22.61 -4.13 30.97
CA LYS A 342 23.63 -3.88 31.99
C LYS A 342 24.88 -4.68 31.65
N ILE A 343 26.02 -4.01 31.65
CA ILE A 343 27.35 -4.61 31.51
C ILE A 343 28.11 -4.30 32.80
N ASP A 344 28.77 -5.32 33.36
CA ASP A 344 29.65 -5.15 34.52
C ASP A 344 30.70 -6.27 34.51
N THR A 345 31.91 -5.88 34.13
CA THR A 345 33.10 -6.73 33.99
C THR A 345 34.11 -6.51 35.12
N THR A 346 33.86 -5.53 36.01
CA THR A 346 34.80 -5.10 37.04
C THR A 346 34.62 -5.89 38.33
N ALA A 347 35.58 -6.76 38.64
CA ALA A 347 35.61 -7.48 39.91
C ALA A 347 35.64 -6.53 41.14
N PRO A 348 34.86 -6.79 42.20
CA PRO A 348 34.91 -6.00 43.41
C PRO A 348 36.28 -6.13 44.08
N ALA A 349 36.90 -4.97 44.34
CA ALA A 349 38.09 -4.84 45.16
C ALA A 349 37.68 -4.47 46.60
N VAL A 350 38.55 -4.77 47.57
CA VAL A 350 38.35 -4.36 48.96
C VAL A 350 39.20 -3.13 49.21
N SER A 351 38.54 -1.99 49.38
CA SER A 351 39.15 -0.66 49.46
C SER A 351 39.70 -0.36 50.84
N SER A 352 39.09 -0.92 51.89
CA SER A 352 39.71 -0.96 53.23
C SER A 352 39.14 -2.09 54.09
N VAL A 353 39.96 -2.51 55.04
CA VAL A 353 39.57 -3.35 56.19
C VAL A 353 40.09 -2.62 57.42
N THR A 354 39.23 -2.34 58.39
CA THR A 354 39.63 -1.65 59.62
C THR A 354 38.94 -2.26 60.84
N MET A 355 39.68 -2.37 61.93
CA MET A 355 39.15 -2.60 63.27
C MET A 355 39.09 -1.25 63.98
N ALA A 356 37.99 -0.92 64.64
CA ALA A 356 37.87 0.26 65.51
C ALA A 356 37.40 -0.12 66.93
N ASN A 357 38.06 0.47 67.93
CA ASN A 357 37.75 0.21 69.33
C ASN A 357 36.47 0.95 69.74
N GLY A 358 35.52 0.23 70.34
CA GLY A 358 34.25 0.78 70.85
C GLY A 358 34.14 0.78 72.38
N GLY A 359 35.09 0.15 73.07
CA GLY A 359 35.06 -0.09 74.51
C GLY A 359 36.33 0.36 75.23
N THR A 360 36.99 -0.57 75.93
CA THR A 360 38.19 -0.28 76.71
C THR A 360 39.46 -0.48 75.88
N GLY A 361 40.24 0.59 75.76
CA GLY A 361 41.42 0.64 74.90
C GLY A 361 42.39 -0.53 75.14
N LYS A 362 42.93 -1.07 74.03
CA LYS A 362 43.93 -2.16 73.96
C LYS A 362 43.44 -3.59 74.23
N THR A 363 42.13 -3.83 74.36
CA THR A 363 41.57 -5.20 74.33
C THR A 363 40.44 -5.31 73.32
N ALA A 364 40.22 -6.50 72.76
CA ALA A 364 39.01 -6.73 71.95
C ALA A 364 37.81 -7.00 72.89
N ASP A 365 36.79 -6.16 72.88
CA ASP A 365 35.68 -6.17 73.83
C ASP A 365 34.32 -5.73 73.24
N LEU A 366 33.33 -5.47 74.11
CA LEU A 366 31.98 -5.06 73.73
C LEU A 366 31.97 -3.70 73.03
N GLY A 367 31.34 -3.63 71.86
CA GLY A 367 31.20 -2.40 71.06
C GLY A 367 32.23 -2.25 69.95
N ASP A 368 33.29 -3.08 69.95
CA ASP A 368 34.28 -3.11 68.87
C ASP A 368 33.65 -3.45 67.52
N THR A 369 34.23 -2.88 66.46
CA THR A 369 33.75 -3.07 65.09
C THR A 369 34.87 -3.48 64.13
N LEU A 370 34.59 -4.49 63.31
CA LEU A 370 35.29 -4.75 62.05
C LEU A 370 34.48 -4.11 60.92
N THR A 371 35.08 -3.23 60.13
CA THR A 371 34.48 -2.68 58.91
C THR A 371 35.30 -3.08 57.69
N ILE A 372 34.63 -3.71 56.71
CA ILE A 372 35.14 -3.99 55.37
C ILE A 372 34.40 -3.08 54.39
N VAL A 373 35.14 -2.41 53.52
CA VAL A 373 34.60 -1.55 52.46
C VAL A 373 34.97 -2.15 51.11
N PHE A 374 33.98 -2.33 50.24
CA PHE A 374 34.14 -2.81 48.86
C PHE A 374 34.15 -1.63 47.88
N SER A 375 34.74 -1.81 46.69
CA SER A 375 34.81 -0.77 45.65
C SER A 375 33.51 -0.63 44.85
N THR A 376 32.66 -1.65 44.86
CA THR A 376 31.41 -1.76 44.11
C THR A 376 30.33 -2.41 44.99
N ASP A 377 29.08 -2.39 44.51
CA ASP A 377 27.94 -3.01 45.20
C ASP A 377 28.02 -4.55 45.11
N MET A 378 28.00 -5.22 46.27
CA MET A 378 28.10 -6.67 46.37
C MET A 378 26.75 -7.34 46.15
N ASP A 379 26.73 -8.58 45.65
CA ASP A 379 25.57 -9.44 45.87
C ASP A 379 25.62 -9.95 47.32
N ALA A 380 24.80 -9.33 48.18
CA ALA A 380 24.71 -9.67 49.59
C ALA A 380 24.34 -11.15 49.83
N HIS A 381 23.64 -11.81 48.91
CA HIS A 381 23.36 -13.25 48.98
C HIS A 381 24.65 -14.10 48.94
N THR A 382 25.68 -13.62 48.25
CA THR A 382 27.00 -14.28 48.18
C THR A 382 27.89 -14.01 49.40
N LEU A 383 27.61 -12.94 50.15
CA LEU A 383 28.23 -12.66 51.46
C LEU A 383 27.54 -13.42 52.60
N CYS A 384 26.26 -13.74 52.43
CA CYS A 384 25.42 -14.44 53.40
C CYS A 384 24.16 -15.01 52.71
N SER A 385 24.01 -16.34 52.63
CA SER A 385 22.88 -16.94 51.88
C SER A 385 21.48 -16.71 52.46
N GLY A 386 21.35 -16.22 53.70
CA GLY A 386 20.07 -15.76 54.24
C GLY A 386 19.69 -14.32 53.86
N TRP A 387 20.53 -13.64 53.08
CA TRP A 387 20.29 -12.29 52.60
C TRP A 387 19.75 -12.28 51.15
N ASP A 388 18.94 -11.28 50.83
CA ASP A 388 18.52 -11.01 49.46
C ASP A 388 19.51 -10.05 48.76
N SER A 389 19.42 -9.92 47.43
CA SER A 389 20.35 -9.12 46.60
C SER A 389 19.87 -7.69 46.32
N THR A 390 18.77 -7.26 46.93
CA THR A 390 18.01 -6.03 46.59
C THR A 390 17.83 -5.04 47.74
N SER A 391 17.82 -5.50 48.98
CA SER A 391 17.60 -4.68 50.17
C SER A 391 18.80 -3.76 50.47
N ALA A 392 18.51 -2.49 50.76
CA ALA A 392 19.53 -1.47 51.00
C ALA A 392 20.35 -1.69 52.29
N THR A 393 19.80 -2.43 53.26
CA THR A 393 20.49 -2.78 54.51
C THR A 393 19.99 -4.14 55.00
N LEU A 394 20.92 -5.03 55.35
CA LEU A 394 20.65 -6.42 55.74
C LEU A 394 21.49 -6.77 56.97
N THR A 395 20.90 -7.45 57.96
CA THR A 395 21.57 -7.77 59.23
C THR A 395 21.40 -9.25 59.59
N ALA A 396 22.43 -9.85 60.15
CA ALA A 396 22.43 -11.18 60.74
C ALA A 396 23.04 -11.14 62.15
N THR A 397 22.49 -11.90 63.09
CA THR A 397 23.06 -12.10 64.42
C THR A 397 23.78 -13.44 64.50
N GLY A 398 24.86 -13.51 65.28
CA GLY A 398 25.69 -14.70 65.35
C GLY A 398 26.84 -14.58 66.34
N THR A 399 27.84 -15.45 66.16
CA THR A 399 29.05 -15.49 66.99
C THR A 399 30.24 -15.06 66.14
N ALA A 400 30.90 -13.97 66.54
CA ALA A 400 32.23 -13.62 66.02
C ALA A 400 33.30 -14.36 66.84
N SER A 401 34.31 -14.92 66.17
CA SER A 401 35.37 -15.73 66.81
C SER A 401 36.75 -15.28 66.37
N ILE A 402 37.62 -14.90 67.31
CA ILE A 402 39.02 -14.59 67.08
C ILE A 402 39.86 -15.80 67.52
N SER A 403 40.37 -16.54 66.54
CA SER A 403 41.22 -17.72 66.76
C SER A 403 42.56 -17.40 67.42
N ALA A 404 43.30 -18.42 67.89
CA ALA A 404 44.65 -18.25 68.42
C ALA A 404 45.65 -17.69 67.38
N GLY A 405 45.39 -17.92 66.10
CA GLY A 405 46.13 -17.31 64.98
C GLY A 405 45.71 -15.86 64.67
N ASN A 406 44.87 -15.24 65.50
CA ASN A 406 44.33 -13.89 65.31
C ASN A 406 43.56 -13.70 64.00
N VAL A 407 42.92 -14.77 63.52
CA VAL A 407 41.95 -14.73 62.42
C VAL A 407 40.54 -14.63 63.00
N LEU A 408 39.80 -13.60 62.59
CA LEU A 408 38.39 -13.34 62.89
C LEU A 408 37.50 -14.07 61.88
N THR A 409 36.53 -14.83 62.38
CA THR A 409 35.42 -15.42 61.61
C THR A 409 34.08 -15.07 62.27
N PHE A 410 32.98 -15.32 61.57
CA PHE A 410 31.61 -15.08 62.04
C PHE A 410 30.72 -16.22 61.56
N VAL A 411 29.86 -16.71 62.46
CA VAL A 411 28.88 -17.75 62.16
C VAL A 411 27.52 -17.27 62.66
N GLY A 412 26.57 -17.09 61.75
CA GLY A 412 25.18 -16.72 62.07
C GLY A 412 24.23 -17.87 61.75
N SER A 413 23.16 -18.02 62.53
CA SER A 413 22.13 -19.06 62.28
C SER A 413 21.37 -18.81 60.97
N THR A 414 21.22 -17.54 60.56
CA THR A 414 20.71 -17.11 59.26
C THR A 414 21.80 -16.99 58.19
N CYS A 415 23.05 -17.37 58.49
CA CYS A 415 24.21 -17.15 57.63
C CYS A 415 25.13 -18.40 57.55
N PRO A 416 24.62 -19.55 57.07
CA PRO A 416 25.34 -20.82 57.16
C PRO A 416 26.51 -20.95 56.16
N ALA A 417 26.31 -20.56 54.89
CA ALA A 417 27.35 -20.54 53.84
C ALA A 417 26.85 -19.83 52.56
N PRO A 418 27.68 -19.04 51.85
CA PRO A 418 28.98 -18.56 52.28
C PRO A 418 28.80 -17.67 53.51
N ALA A 419 29.66 -17.83 54.52
CA ALA A 419 29.86 -16.77 55.50
C ALA A 419 30.63 -15.64 54.80
N PHE A 420 30.75 -14.44 55.38
CA PHE A 420 31.53 -13.37 54.76
C PHE A 420 33.00 -13.76 54.46
N GLY A 421 33.57 -14.72 55.20
CA GLY A 421 34.92 -15.22 55.01
C GLY A 421 35.72 -15.15 56.32
N SER A 422 36.93 -14.61 56.26
CA SER A 422 37.75 -14.41 57.46
C SER A 422 38.66 -13.19 57.36
N VAL A 423 39.06 -12.60 58.48
CA VAL A 423 40.04 -11.50 58.53
C VAL A 423 41.21 -11.88 59.42
N SER A 424 42.41 -11.99 58.86
CA SER A 424 43.66 -12.05 59.62
C SER A 424 43.95 -10.68 60.21
N LEU A 425 43.90 -10.52 61.53
CA LEU A 425 43.92 -9.21 62.19
C LEU A 425 45.33 -8.58 62.30
N GLY A 426 46.39 -9.34 62.04
CA GLY A 426 47.78 -8.85 62.00
C GLY A 426 48.41 -8.47 63.34
N ALA A 427 47.68 -8.53 64.46
CA ALA A 427 48.19 -8.32 65.82
C ALA A 427 47.49 -9.23 66.84
N ALA A 428 47.92 -9.18 68.10
CA ALA A 428 47.53 -10.11 69.16
C ALA A 428 46.20 -9.75 69.86
N TYR A 429 45.07 -9.75 69.14
CA TYR A 429 43.70 -9.59 69.67
C TYR A 429 43.25 -10.75 70.58
N ASN A 430 43.86 -11.93 70.40
CA ASN A 430 43.81 -13.11 71.25
C ASN A 430 45.24 -13.62 71.50
N THR A 431 45.57 -13.85 72.77
CA THR A 431 46.87 -14.40 73.22
C THR A 431 46.73 -15.83 73.76
N GLY A 432 45.51 -16.36 73.84
CA GLY A 432 45.22 -17.72 74.30
C GLY A 432 45.25 -18.76 73.18
N THR A 433 45.34 -20.03 73.58
CA THR A 433 45.33 -21.18 72.66
C THR A 433 43.93 -21.54 72.15
N SER A 434 42.88 -21.09 72.83
CA SER A 434 41.48 -21.23 72.39
C SER A 434 40.97 -19.94 71.75
N ALA A 435 39.96 -20.03 70.89
CA ALA A 435 39.33 -18.86 70.30
C ALA A 435 38.61 -17.99 71.37
N ARG A 436 38.70 -16.66 71.23
CA ARG A 436 37.80 -15.73 71.93
C ARG A 436 36.52 -15.57 71.10
N THR A 437 35.37 -15.74 71.72
CA THR A 437 34.05 -15.74 71.07
C THR A 437 33.16 -14.65 71.62
N PHE A 438 32.48 -13.93 70.74
CA PHE A 438 31.64 -12.77 71.06
C PHE A 438 30.26 -13.00 70.42
N SER A 439 29.19 -12.67 71.13
CA SER A 439 27.92 -12.39 70.44
C SER A 439 28.16 -11.19 69.52
N ALA A 440 27.64 -11.21 68.30
CA ALA A 440 27.87 -10.16 67.33
C ALA A 440 26.69 -9.98 66.36
N SER A 441 26.61 -8.80 65.76
CA SER A 441 25.76 -8.51 64.61
C SER A 441 26.63 -8.20 63.40
N MET A 442 26.29 -8.78 62.26
CA MET A 442 26.89 -8.49 60.95
C MET A 442 25.86 -7.74 60.10
N THR A 443 26.21 -6.57 59.57
CA THR A 443 25.31 -5.72 58.76
C THR A 443 25.96 -5.34 57.44
N TRP A 444 25.27 -5.61 56.34
CA TRP A 444 25.57 -5.08 55.01
C TRP A 444 24.79 -3.79 54.76
N THR A 445 25.45 -2.78 54.20
CA THR A 445 24.82 -1.53 53.78
C THR A 445 25.22 -1.24 52.33
N GLN A 446 24.23 -1.29 51.44
CA GLN A 446 24.41 -1.20 49.99
C GLN A 446 24.99 0.15 49.55
N SER A 447 24.43 1.25 50.06
CA SER A 447 24.76 2.62 49.63
C SER A 447 26.20 3.05 49.94
N SER A 448 26.85 2.39 50.91
CA SER A 448 28.24 2.62 51.29
C SER A 448 29.18 1.49 50.86
N GLY A 449 28.66 0.39 50.31
CA GLY A 449 29.45 -0.81 49.98
C GLY A 449 30.14 -1.41 51.21
N THR A 450 29.52 -1.34 52.40
CA THR A 450 30.17 -1.72 53.66
C THR A 450 29.55 -2.93 54.33
N LEU A 451 30.40 -3.84 54.77
CA LEU A 451 30.07 -4.92 55.71
C LEU A 451 30.68 -4.59 57.07
N VAL A 452 29.84 -4.49 58.10
CA VAL A 452 30.26 -4.19 59.48
C VAL A 452 29.91 -5.36 60.40
N ILE A 453 30.87 -5.83 61.18
CA ILE A 453 30.63 -6.76 62.30
C ILE A 453 30.85 -6.01 63.60
N THR A 454 29.83 -5.93 64.45
CA THR A 454 29.86 -5.29 65.77
C THR A 454 29.78 -6.34 66.85
N PHE A 455 30.69 -6.29 67.84
CA PHE A 455 30.65 -7.18 69.00
C PHE A 455 29.59 -6.67 70.00
N THR A 456 28.64 -7.53 70.34
CA THR A 456 27.47 -7.23 71.20
C THR A 456 27.52 -7.92 72.56
N SER A 457 28.59 -8.65 72.86
CA SER A 457 28.95 -9.10 74.21
C SER A 457 30.44 -8.92 74.47
N ASN A 458 30.85 -8.98 75.74
CA ASN A 458 32.25 -9.24 76.06
C ASN A 458 32.66 -10.64 75.56
N GLY A 459 33.93 -10.80 75.20
CA GLY A 459 34.45 -12.05 74.64
C GLY A 459 34.63 -13.14 75.70
N SER A 460 34.17 -14.36 75.40
CA SER A 460 34.31 -15.56 76.22
C SER A 460 35.18 -16.62 75.55
N GLY A 461 35.91 -17.41 76.33
CA GLY A 461 36.99 -18.28 75.82
C GLY A 461 38.23 -17.49 75.41
N GLY A 462 39.36 -18.19 75.24
CA GLY A 462 40.66 -17.59 74.92
C GLY A 462 41.20 -16.64 76.01
N THR A 463 42.28 -15.93 75.69
CA THR A 463 42.88 -14.92 76.59
C THR A 463 42.89 -13.57 75.89
N ALA A 464 42.37 -12.54 76.55
CA ALA A 464 42.35 -11.19 75.98
C ALA A 464 43.77 -10.70 75.67
N GLY A 465 43.99 -10.22 74.45
CA GLY A 465 45.16 -9.40 74.13
C GLY A 465 45.07 -8.08 74.86
N THR A 466 46.14 -7.68 75.57
CA THR A 466 46.24 -6.44 76.35
C THR A 466 47.10 -5.37 75.70
N SER A 467 47.69 -5.70 74.54
CA SER A 467 48.66 -4.88 73.80
C SER A 467 48.37 -5.01 72.31
N LEU A 468 47.42 -4.21 71.83
CA LEU A 468 47.10 -4.10 70.41
C LEU A 468 47.94 -2.98 69.83
N SER A 469 48.89 -3.35 68.98
CA SER A 469 49.61 -2.40 68.12
C SER A 469 48.77 -2.11 66.87
N PRO A 470 48.97 -0.95 66.21
CA PRO A 470 48.46 -0.73 64.86
C PRO A 470 48.86 -1.88 63.94
N ALA A 471 47.87 -2.42 63.24
CA ALA A 471 48.00 -3.59 62.39
C ALA A 471 47.22 -3.38 61.09
N SER A 472 47.61 -4.10 60.04
CA SER A 472 46.93 -4.08 58.74
C SER A 472 46.13 -5.37 58.56
N PRO A 473 44.88 -5.46 59.05
CA PRO A 473 44.03 -6.62 58.86
C PRO A 473 43.83 -7.00 57.39
N VAL A 474 44.08 -8.26 57.05
CA VAL A 474 43.90 -8.81 55.70
C VAL A 474 42.64 -9.67 55.68
N TYR A 475 41.64 -9.22 54.92
CA TYR A 475 40.44 -9.99 54.64
C TYR A 475 40.73 -11.11 53.63
N THR A 476 40.00 -12.21 53.75
CA THR A 476 39.96 -13.34 52.83
C THR A 476 38.47 -13.62 52.56
N PRO A 477 37.95 -13.29 51.37
CA PRO A 477 36.55 -13.52 51.03
C PRO A 477 36.21 -15.01 51.07
N ALA A 478 34.96 -15.35 51.35
CA ALA A 478 34.50 -16.71 51.16
C ALA A 478 34.41 -17.10 49.68
N ALA A 479 34.49 -18.41 49.42
CA ALA A 479 34.31 -18.95 48.08
C ALA A 479 32.91 -18.61 47.55
N GLY A 480 32.86 -18.01 46.36
CA GLY A 480 31.63 -17.57 45.71
C GLY A 480 31.20 -16.13 46.02
N ALA A 481 31.86 -15.42 46.94
CA ALA A 481 31.60 -13.99 47.17
C ALA A 481 31.83 -13.17 45.88
N ALA A 482 30.82 -12.40 45.47
CA ALA A 482 30.81 -11.70 44.18
C ALA A 482 29.92 -10.43 44.21
N ASP A 483 30.08 -9.59 43.20
CA ASP A 483 29.14 -8.50 42.92
C ASP A 483 27.81 -9.00 42.31
N LYS A 484 26.91 -8.07 42.01
CA LYS A 484 25.60 -8.35 41.37
C LYS A 484 25.68 -8.81 39.92
N ALA A 485 26.84 -8.64 39.27
CA ALA A 485 27.11 -9.23 37.96
C ALA A 485 27.57 -10.69 38.08
N GLY A 486 28.16 -11.06 39.21
CA GLY A 486 28.79 -12.34 39.49
C GLY A 486 30.31 -12.32 39.30
N ASN A 487 30.95 -11.14 39.27
CA ASN A 487 32.41 -11.07 39.31
C ASN A 487 32.92 -11.39 40.72
N PRO A 488 33.84 -12.36 40.87
CA PRO A 488 34.32 -12.76 42.19
C PRO A 488 35.17 -11.66 42.83
N VAL A 489 35.14 -11.54 44.15
CA VAL A 489 36.01 -10.60 44.88
C VAL A 489 37.48 -10.89 44.58
N GLY A 490 38.22 -9.85 44.22
CA GLY A 490 39.64 -9.95 43.89
C GLY A 490 40.51 -10.39 45.07
N THR A 491 41.69 -10.95 44.78
CA THR A 491 42.68 -11.31 45.80
C THR A 491 43.25 -10.08 46.50
N ILE A 492 43.26 -10.11 47.83
CA ILE A 492 43.45 -8.92 48.68
C ILE A 492 44.92 -8.75 49.07
N THR A 493 45.48 -7.55 48.84
CA THR A 493 46.89 -7.24 49.09
C THR A 493 47.15 -6.08 50.07
N THR A 494 46.14 -5.28 50.44
CA THR A 494 46.30 -4.17 51.40
C THR A 494 45.16 -4.05 52.40
N GLY A 495 45.45 -4.28 53.68
CA GLY A 495 44.59 -3.89 54.80
C GLY A 495 44.74 -2.41 55.15
N GLY A 496 43.68 -1.79 55.66
CA GLY A 496 43.78 -0.46 56.28
C GLY A 496 44.36 -0.59 57.69
N GLN A 497 44.98 0.47 58.25
CA GLN A 497 45.46 0.40 59.63
C GLN A 497 44.29 0.37 60.62
N SER A 498 44.38 -0.54 61.59
CA SER A 498 43.52 -0.60 62.77
C SER A 498 43.62 0.68 63.62
N LYS A 499 42.51 1.08 64.25
CA LYS A 499 42.40 2.28 65.11
C LYS A 499 42.50 1.96 66.62
N PHE A 500 43.28 0.93 66.98
CA PHE A 500 43.44 0.43 68.35
C PHE A 500 44.77 0.87 68.99
#